data_AF-A0AAD2G5V2-F1
#
_entry.id   AF-A0AAD2G5V2-F1
#
_cell.length_a   1.000
_cell.length_b   1.000
_cell.length_c   1.000
_cell.angle_alpha   90.00
_cell.angle_beta   90.00
_cell.angle_gamma   90.00
#
_symmetry.space_group_name_H-M   'P 1'
#
loop_
_entity.id
_entity.type
_entity.pdbx_description
1 polymer ?
#
loop_
_entity_poly.entity_id
_entity_poly.type
_entity_poly.pdbx_seq_one_letter_code
_entity_poly.pdbx_strand_id
1 'polypeptide(L)'
;MYTARRQAEEKCRALAPGKVPWSPKMQGFWDCMSLWKLLLKGKKGCRVSSRKVRRLMKKTELPQAWRKSEGDLEDCLKQERSLYKQAKHTYAARWRKDFLTVQTKDAKKHQWKSRKAHDRFFRLRRMKQREEARRRRRARSKGSTGGLQAIQIEEHLPDGITSLRTITDRRLVEDGCMQENAARYDQTQAPYTTPPMAKPLYSEFTGDNAEINSLALLEGRYTLPDLLDPATASFLSHCRFHKGHSPVHLQVSKDDH
;
A
#
# COMPACT_ATOMS: atom_id res chain seq x y z
N MET A 1 2.02 -1.11 -27.04
CA MET A 1 2.04 0.28 -27.61
C MET A 1 2.28 1.42 -26.60
N TYR A 2 2.52 1.16 -25.30
CA TYR A 2 2.66 2.22 -24.27
C TYR A 2 4.11 2.68 -24.01
N THR A 3 5.10 2.00 -24.61
CA THR A 3 6.54 2.19 -24.34
C THR A 3 7.16 3.34 -25.15
N ALA A 4 6.83 3.44 -26.44
CA ALA A 4 7.35 4.50 -27.33
C ALA A 4 6.91 5.91 -26.88
N ARG A 5 5.67 6.05 -26.38
CA ARG A 5 5.16 7.32 -25.84
C ARG A 5 5.89 7.75 -24.57
N ARG A 6 6.21 6.82 -23.67
CA ARG A 6 6.99 7.10 -22.45
C ARG A 6 8.43 7.51 -22.78
N GLN A 7 9.06 6.82 -23.72
CA GLN A 7 10.42 7.14 -24.17
C GLN A 7 10.49 8.51 -24.86
N ALA A 8 9.47 8.85 -25.66
CA ALA A 8 9.34 10.19 -26.24
C ALA A 8 9.12 11.26 -25.15
N GLU A 9 8.26 10.98 -24.16
CA GLU A 9 8.00 11.89 -23.05
C GLU A 9 9.26 12.20 -22.22
N GLU A 10 10.09 11.19 -21.93
CA GLU A 10 11.38 11.37 -21.25
C GLU A 10 12.34 12.25 -22.05
N LYS A 11 12.45 12.02 -23.37
CA LYS A 11 13.30 12.82 -24.26
C LYS A 11 12.78 14.26 -24.42
N CYS A 12 11.46 14.46 -24.43
CA CYS A 12 10.87 15.80 -24.44
C CYS A 12 11.10 16.56 -23.12
N ARG A 13 11.12 15.87 -21.97
CA ARG A 13 11.45 16.50 -20.67
C ARG A 13 12.91 16.99 -20.59
N ALA A 14 13.82 16.36 -21.34
CA ALA A 14 15.22 16.75 -21.40
C ALA A 14 15.48 18.01 -22.26
N LEU A 15 14.56 18.33 -23.18
CA LEU A 15 14.64 19.52 -24.02
C LEU A 15 14.15 20.76 -23.26
N ALA A 16 15.10 21.49 -22.67
CA ALA A 16 14.84 22.78 -22.02
C ALA A 16 15.33 23.95 -22.90
N PRO A 17 14.53 24.43 -23.88
CA PRO A 17 14.90 25.60 -24.66
C PRO A 17 14.94 26.85 -23.75
N GLY A 18 16.11 27.48 -23.68
CA GLY A 18 16.31 28.76 -22.98
C GLY A 18 16.45 28.67 -21.45
N LYS A 19 17.38 27.83 -20.96
CA LYS A 19 17.69 27.56 -19.54
C LYS A 19 17.79 28.83 -18.66
N VAL A 20 16.65 29.30 -18.15
CA VAL A 20 16.61 30.27 -17.04
C VAL A 20 16.19 29.51 -15.79
N PRO A 21 17.06 29.41 -14.77
CA PRO A 21 16.76 28.62 -13.60
C PRO A 21 15.57 29.23 -12.85
N TRP A 22 14.60 28.38 -12.51
CA TRP A 22 13.39 28.82 -11.81
C TRP A 22 13.72 29.26 -10.38
N SER A 23 13.17 30.41 -9.98
CA SER A 23 13.13 30.85 -8.58
C SER A 23 11.84 31.63 -8.35
N PRO A 24 11.34 31.76 -7.10
CA PRO A 24 10.14 32.55 -6.81
C PRO A 24 10.26 34.00 -7.32
N LYS A 25 11.45 34.60 -7.25
CA LYS A 25 11.73 35.94 -7.77
C LYS A 25 11.61 35.99 -9.30
N MET A 26 12.18 35.01 -10.01
CA MET A 26 12.01 34.89 -11.46
C MET A 26 10.54 34.67 -11.85
N GLN A 27 9.80 33.88 -11.05
CA GLN A 27 8.37 33.63 -11.26
C GLN A 27 7.54 34.92 -11.15
N GLY A 28 7.91 35.85 -10.27
CA GLY A 28 7.27 37.16 -10.16
C GLY A 28 7.22 37.91 -11.49
N PHE A 29 8.34 37.99 -12.21
CA PHE A 29 8.40 38.60 -13.54
C PHE A 29 7.48 37.90 -14.55
N TRP A 30 7.44 36.57 -14.53
CA TRP A 30 6.53 35.80 -15.39
C TRP A 30 5.06 36.06 -15.09
N ASP A 31 4.70 36.20 -13.81
CA ASP A 31 3.35 36.51 -13.38
C ASP A 31 2.93 37.94 -13.78
N CYS A 32 3.82 38.93 -13.61
CA CYS A 32 3.62 40.31 -14.06
C CYS A 32 3.44 40.40 -15.58
N MET A 33 4.37 39.82 -16.36
CA MET A 33 4.25 39.77 -17.82
C MET A 33 2.98 39.05 -18.28
N SER A 34 2.57 37.99 -17.57
CA SER A 34 1.32 37.27 -17.87
C SER A 34 0.08 38.10 -17.59
N LEU A 35 0.08 38.89 -16.50
CA LEU A 35 -0.99 39.82 -16.18
C LEU A 35 -1.15 40.88 -17.28
N TRP A 36 -0.05 41.54 -17.67
CA TRP A 36 -0.07 42.56 -18.71
C TRP A 36 -0.54 42.01 -20.06
N LYS A 37 -0.05 40.84 -20.47
CA LYS A 37 -0.50 40.17 -21.70
C LYS A 37 -2.00 39.84 -21.67
N LEU A 38 -2.53 39.40 -20.52
CA LEU A 38 -3.96 39.09 -20.38
C LEU A 38 -4.82 40.34 -20.42
N LEU A 39 -4.41 41.42 -19.78
CA LEU A 39 -5.14 42.69 -19.82
C LEU A 39 -5.12 43.29 -21.23
N LEU A 40 -3.97 43.27 -21.90
CA LEU A 40 -3.85 43.72 -23.30
C LEU A 40 -4.75 42.90 -24.24
N LYS A 41 -4.74 41.57 -24.07
CA LYS A 41 -5.65 40.67 -24.80
C LYS A 41 -7.13 41.03 -24.57
N GLY A 42 -7.50 41.36 -23.33
CA GLY A 42 -8.85 41.79 -22.99
C GLY A 42 -9.23 43.13 -23.63
N LYS A 43 -8.31 44.09 -23.69
CA LYS A 43 -8.52 45.39 -24.36
C LYS A 43 -8.68 45.25 -25.88
N LYS A 44 -7.94 44.31 -26.49
CA LYS A 44 -8.05 43.94 -27.92
C LYS A 44 -9.29 43.10 -28.25
N GLY A 45 -10.33 43.13 -27.41
CA GLY A 45 -11.61 42.45 -27.65
C GLY A 45 -11.62 40.93 -27.48
N CYS A 46 -10.51 40.31 -27.06
CA CYS A 46 -10.48 38.85 -26.90
C CYS A 46 -11.05 38.41 -25.55
N ARG A 47 -11.70 37.23 -25.51
CA ARG A 47 -12.19 36.64 -24.26
C ARG A 47 -11.05 36.27 -23.31
N VAL A 48 -11.11 36.79 -22.09
CA VAL A 48 -10.12 36.55 -21.02
C VAL A 48 -10.81 36.09 -19.74
N SER A 49 -10.20 35.14 -19.02
CA SER A 49 -10.72 34.66 -17.74
C SER A 49 -10.54 35.72 -16.64
N SER A 50 -11.65 36.30 -16.18
CA SER A 50 -11.69 37.24 -15.06
C SER A 50 -11.08 36.66 -13.78
N ARG A 51 -11.31 35.36 -13.50
CA ARG A 51 -10.73 34.65 -12.36
C ARG A 51 -9.20 34.59 -12.43
N LYS A 52 -8.64 34.36 -13.62
CA LYS A 52 -7.19 34.33 -13.83
C LYS A 52 -6.57 35.72 -13.63
N VAL A 53 -7.21 36.76 -14.14
CA VAL A 53 -6.78 38.15 -13.97
C VAL A 53 -6.76 38.53 -12.49
N ARG A 54 -7.86 38.32 -11.75
CA ARG A 54 -7.91 38.61 -10.30
C ARG A 54 -6.84 37.86 -9.51
N ARG A 55 -6.62 36.57 -9.82
CA ARG A 55 -5.60 35.77 -9.17
C ARG A 55 -4.19 36.32 -9.44
N LEU A 56 -3.89 36.72 -10.67
CA LEU A 56 -2.60 37.30 -11.02
C LEU A 56 -2.41 38.66 -10.36
N MET A 57 -3.41 39.54 -10.36
CA MET A 57 -3.35 40.83 -9.66
C MET A 57 -3.04 40.68 -8.17
N LYS A 58 -3.64 39.69 -7.50
CA LYS A 58 -3.34 39.38 -6.10
C LYS A 58 -1.90 38.87 -5.93
N LYS A 59 -1.42 38.04 -6.87
CA LYS A 59 -0.08 37.43 -6.80
C LYS A 59 1.04 38.44 -7.10
N THR A 60 0.78 39.42 -7.96
CA THR A 60 1.73 40.47 -8.34
C THR A 60 1.55 41.75 -7.52
N GLU A 61 0.58 41.79 -6.60
CA GLU A 61 0.27 42.97 -5.76
C GLU A 61 -0.09 44.23 -6.57
N LEU A 62 -0.74 44.05 -7.72
CA LEU A 62 -1.14 45.13 -8.63
C LEU A 62 -2.68 45.24 -8.72
N PRO A 63 -3.35 45.76 -7.69
CA PRO A 63 -4.82 45.81 -7.63
C PRO A 63 -5.46 46.76 -8.64
N GLN A 64 -4.71 47.74 -9.14
CA GLN A 64 -5.21 48.74 -10.11
C GLN A 64 -4.75 48.50 -11.55
N ALA A 65 -4.16 47.33 -11.83
CA ALA A 65 -3.66 46.95 -13.16
C ALA A 65 -4.72 47.09 -14.29
N TRP A 66 -5.99 46.82 -13.98
CA TRP A 66 -7.11 46.83 -14.92
C TRP A 66 -7.54 48.24 -15.39
N ARG A 67 -7.16 49.29 -14.66
CA ARG A 67 -7.51 50.69 -14.98
C ARG A 67 -6.60 51.32 -16.03
N LYS A 68 -5.47 50.69 -16.33
CA LYS A 68 -4.48 51.19 -17.30
C LYS A 68 -5.04 51.20 -18.73
N SER A 69 -4.63 52.20 -19.51
CA SER A 69 -4.93 52.28 -20.94
C SER A 69 -4.16 51.22 -21.73
N GLU A 70 -4.52 51.02 -22.99
CA GLU A 70 -3.81 50.07 -23.86
C GLU A 70 -2.33 50.43 -24.04
N GLY A 71 -2.02 51.71 -24.29
CA GLY A 71 -0.65 52.19 -24.40
C GLY A 71 0.15 51.97 -23.12
N ASP A 72 -0.44 52.31 -21.96
CA ASP A 72 0.21 52.09 -20.67
C ASP A 72 0.53 50.61 -20.40
N LEU A 73 -0.35 49.71 -20.81
CA LEU A 73 -0.16 48.26 -20.64
C LEU A 73 0.98 47.74 -21.52
N GLU A 74 1.12 48.26 -22.74
CA GLU A 74 2.21 47.91 -23.64
C GLU A 74 3.55 48.41 -23.09
N ASP A 75 3.61 49.62 -22.55
CA ASP A 75 4.82 50.17 -21.94
C ASP A 75 5.20 49.46 -20.64
N CYS A 76 4.22 49.14 -19.78
CA CYS A 76 4.45 48.28 -18.61
C CYS A 76 5.02 46.91 -19.03
N LEU A 77 4.50 46.32 -20.12
CA LEU A 77 5.00 45.04 -20.63
C LEU A 77 6.43 45.16 -21.18
N LYS A 78 6.77 46.26 -21.87
CA LYS A 78 8.13 46.52 -22.35
C LYS A 78 9.10 46.68 -21.17
N GLN A 79 8.71 47.46 -20.16
CA GLN A 79 9.50 47.68 -18.95
C GLN A 79 9.77 46.36 -18.23
N GLU A 80 8.73 45.55 -17.99
CA GLU A 80 8.87 44.23 -17.37
C GLU A 80 9.77 43.27 -18.16
N ARG A 81 9.71 43.30 -19.50
CA ARG A 81 10.62 42.50 -20.33
C ARG A 81 12.07 42.94 -20.19
N SER A 82 12.31 44.25 -20.10
CA SER A 82 13.64 44.81 -19.88
C SER A 82 14.20 44.36 -18.52
N LEU A 83 13.41 44.53 -17.45
CA LEU A 83 13.77 44.09 -16.10
C LEU A 83 14.01 42.58 -16.04
N TYR A 84 13.14 41.79 -16.66
CA TYR A 84 13.32 40.34 -16.77
C TYR A 84 14.63 39.98 -17.49
N LYS A 85 14.97 40.66 -18.59
CA LYS A 85 16.21 40.40 -19.34
C LYS A 85 17.43 40.70 -18.47
N GLN A 86 17.45 41.84 -17.79
CA GLN A 86 18.51 42.19 -16.84
C GLN A 86 18.61 41.15 -15.71
N ALA A 87 17.50 40.79 -15.09
CA ALA A 87 17.47 39.83 -13.99
C ALA A 87 17.88 38.41 -14.43
N LYS A 88 17.50 38.01 -15.64
CA LYS A 88 17.89 36.74 -16.27
C LYS A 88 19.41 36.63 -16.38
N HIS A 89 20.08 37.69 -16.82
CA HIS A 89 21.54 37.69 -17.00
C HIS A 89 22.29 37.83 -15.67
N THR A 90 21.83 38.71 -14.77
CA THR A 90 22.61 39.08 -13.58
C THR A 90 22.29 38.22 -12.35
N TYR A 91 21.02 37.90 -12.11
CA TYR A 91 20.57 37.41 -10.80
C TYR A 91 19.99 35.99 -10.80
N ALA A 92 19.57 35.46 -11.97
CA ALA A 92 18.81 34.21 -12.03
C ALA A 92 19.53 33.03 -11.37
N ALA A 93 20.83 32.84 -11.62
CA ALA A 93 21.63 31.77 -11.03
C ALA A 93 21.74 31.91 -9.50
N ARG A 94 21.99 33.14 -9.01
CA ARG A 94 22.07 33.45 -7.58
C ARG A 94 20.75 33.18 -6.88
N TRP A 95 19.63 33.70 -7.39
CA TRP A 95 18.31 33.48 -6.79
C TRP A 95 17.89 32.02 -6.76
N ARG A 96 18.32 31.23 -7.77
CA ARG A 96 18.11 29.77 -7.74
C ARG A 96 18.90 29.12 -6.60
N LYS A 97 20.17 29.48 -6.46
CA LYS A 97 21.04 28.95 -5.40
C LYS A 97 20.49 29.30 -4.02
N ASP A 98 20.12 30.56 -3.80
CA ASP A 98 19.54 31.03 -2.54
C ASP A 98 18.23 30.31 -2.20
N PHE A 99 17.36 30.09 -3.20
CA PHE A 99 16.14 29.33 -2.98
C PHE A 99 16.41 27.87 -2.61
N LEU A 100 17.39 27.22 -3.25
CA LEU A 100 17.79 25.85 -2.93
C LEU A 100 18.42 25.74 -1.53
N THR A 101 19.22 26.72 -1.12
CA THR A 101 19.82 26.71 0.23
C THR A 101 18.77 26.85 1.33
N VAL A 102 17.74 27.68 1.12
CA VAL A 102 16.60 27.76 2.05
C VAL A 102 15.83 26.45 2.09
N GLN A 103 15.44 25.89 0.94
CA GLN A 103 14.71 24.61 0.93
C GLN A 103 15.49 23.46 1.56
N THR A 104 16.80 23.38 1.33
CA THR A 104 17.64 22.32 1.93
C THR A 104 17.79 22.50 3.43
N LYS A 105 17.85 23.75 3.94
CA LYS A 105 17.82 24.03 5.39
C LYS A 105 16.48 23.67 6.01
N ASP A 106 15.37 24.02 5.38
CA ASP A 106 14.02 23.67 5.85
C ASP A 106 13.82 22.14 5.83
N ALA A 107 14.27 21.46 4.76
CA ALA A 107 14.24 20.00 4.67
C ALA A 107 15.06 19.35 5.79
N LYS A 108 16.26 19.88 6.11
CA LYS A 108 17.07 19.42 7.25
C LYS A 108 16.41 19.72 8.60
N LYS A 109 15.71 20.84 8.74
CA LYS A 109 14.96 21.20 9.97
C LYS A 109 13.75 20.30 10.20
N HIS A 110 13.10 19.88 9.13
CA HIS A 110 12.00 18.91 9.14
C HIS A 110 12.49 17.46 9.07
N GLN A 111 13.79 17.25 8.96
CA GLN A 111 14.39 15.95 9.15
C GLN A 111 14.26 15.60 10.64
N TRP A 112 13.71 14.42 10.91
CA TRP A 112 13.48 13.97 12.27
C TRP A 112 14.81 13.94 13.04
N LYS A 113 14.87 14.66 14.18
CA LYS A 113 16.06 14.75 15.03
C LYS A 113 16.60 13.38 15.47
N SER A 114 15.76 12.33 15.44
CA SER A 114 16.14 10.95 15.70
C SER A 114 15.15 10.00 15.02
N ARG A 115 15.62 8.81 14.62
CA ARG A 115 14.80 7.69 14.15
C ARG A 115 13.70 7.33 15.17
N LYS A 116 13.99 7.45 16.48
CA LYS A 116 13.02 7.24 17.56
C LYS A 116 11.86 8.25 17.53
N ALA A 117 12.13 9.51 17.18
CA ALA A 117 11.10 10.55 17.06
C ALA A 117 10.20 10.32 15.83
N HIS A 118 10.81 9.93 14.71
CA HIS A 118 10.10 9.50 13.50
C HIS A 118 9.15 8.34 13.82
N ASP A 119 9.66 7.26 14.41
CA ASP A 119 8.88 6.04 14.66
C ASP A 119 7.76 6.28 15.68
N ARG A 120 8.01 7.11 16.71
CA ARG A 120 6.97 7.54 17.66
C ARG A 120 5.86 8.32 16.96
N PHE A 121 6.20 9.27 16.07
CA PHE A 121 5.20 10.04 15.33
C PHE A 121 4.36 9.15 14.40
N PHE A 122 4.99 8.27 13.62
CA PHE A 122 4.26 7.36 12.74
C PHE A 122 3.38 6.36 13.52
N ARG A 123 3.82 5.92 14.70
CA ARG A 123 3.02 5.08 15.60
C ARG A 123 1.78 5.82 16.10
N LEU A 124 1.95 7.05 16.60
CA LEU A 124 0.84 7.91 17.06
C LEU A 124 -0.13 8.25 15.93
N ARG A 125 0.37 8.52 14.73
CA ARG A 125 -0.46 8.77 13.55
C ARG A 125 -1.29 7.55 13.17
N ARG A 126 -0.70 6.34 13.17
CA ARG A 126 -1.42 5.09 12.93
C ARG A 126 -2.48 4.83 14.00
N MET A 127 -2.17 5.09 15.28
CA MET A 127 -3.15 5.01 16.38
C MET A 127 -4.34 5.95 16.13
N LYS A 128 -4.08 7.22 15.81
CA LYS A 128 -5.12 8.22 15.53
C LYS A 128 -6.01 7.84 14.36
N GLN A 129 -5.41 7.33 13.27
CA GLN A 129 -6.16 6.83 12.11
C GLN A 129 -7.08 5.65 12.48
N ARG A 130 -6.61 4.73 13.32
CA ARG A 130 -7.44 3.61 13.82
C ARG A 130 -8.59 4.13 14.66
N GLU A 131 -8.36 5.08 15.57
CA GLU A 131 -9.43 5.68 16.37
C GLU A 131 -10.46 6.42 15.52
N GLU A 132 -10.04 7.23 14.55
CA GLU A 132 -10.93 7.93 13.63
C GLU A 132 -11.76 6.94 12.79
N ALA A 133 -11.15 5.84 12.33
CA ALA A 133 -11.86 4.78 11.63
C ALA A 133 -12.93 4.13 12.54
N ARG A 134 -12.59 3.84 13.81
CA ARG A 134 -13.55 3.32 14.81
C ARG A 134 -14.68 4.31 15.08
N ARG A 135 -14.38 5.61 15.26
CA ARG A 135 -15.39 6.67 15.44
C ARG A 135 -16.33 6.74 14.23
N ARG A 136 -15.79 6.73 13.00
CA ARG A 136 -16.57 6.70 11.76
C ARG A 136 -17.40 5.42 11.58
N ARG A 137 -16.97 4.29 12.13
CA ARG A 137 -17.76 3.04 12.13
C ARG A 137 -18.93 3.14 13.11
N ARG A 138 -18.66 3.58 14.35
CA ARG A 138 -19.70 3.81 15.38
C ARG A 138 -20.76 4.81 14.93
N ALA A 139 -20.34 5.96 14.39
CA ALA A 139 -21.27 7.00 13.91
C ALA A 139 -22.15 6.56 12.73
N ARG A 140 -21.71 5.54 11.97
CA ARG A 140 -22.49 5.00 10.85
C ARG A 140 -23.39 3.83 11.27
N SER A 141 -23.52 3.56 12.57
CA SER A 141 -24.17 2.36 13.10
C SER A 141 -23.69 1.07 12.44
N LYS A 142 -22.48 1.09 11.86
CA LYS A 142 -21.72 -0.12 11.54
C LYS A 142 -21.16 -0.60 12.87
N GLY A 143 -22.08 -1.14 13.67
CA GLY A 143 -21.77 -1.90 14.87
C GLY A 143 -20.78 -3.00 14.54
N SER A 144 -20.23 -3.61 15.57
CA SER A 144 -19.25 -4.69 15.48
C SER A 144 -19.81 -5.95 14.81
N THR A 145 -20.19 -5.90 13.53
CA THR A 145 -20.33 -7.06 12.67
C THR A 145 -18.95 -7.34 12.07
N GLY A 146 -18.05 -7.81 12.93
CA GLY A 146 -16.88 -8.58 12.49
C GLY A 146 -17.26 -10.01 12.09
N GLY A 147 -18.56 -10.33 12.06
CA GLY A 147 -19.07 -11.61 11.57
C GLY A 147 -19.02 -11.67 10.05
N LEU A 148 -18.73 -12.86 9.54
CA LEU A 148 -18.76 -13.21 8.13
C LEU A 148 -20.21 -13.00 7.62
N GLN A 149 -20.42 -12.07 6.68
CA GLN A 149 -21.76 -11.76 6.16
C GLN A 149 -22.16 -12.67 4.99
N ALA A 150 -21.18 -13.23 4.29
CA ALA A 150 -21.40 -14.08 3.12
C ALA A 150 -20.18 -14.97 2.87
N ILE A 151 -20.42 -16.15 2.29
CA ILE A 151 -19.38 -17.05 1.77
C ILE A 151 -19.68 -17.42 0.32
N GLN A 152 -18.65 -17.80 -0.41
CA GLN A 152 -18.80 -18.37 -1.75
C GLN A 152 -18.53 -19.87 -1.66
N ILE A 153 -19.49 -20.67 -2.12
CA ILE A 153 -19.36 -22.13 -2.20
C ILE A 153 -19.29 -22.52 -3.68
N GLU A 154 -18.41 -23.46 -3.98
CA GLU A 154 -18.30 -24.09 -5.30
C GLU A 154 -19.44 -25.10 -5.47
N GLU A 155 -20.30 -24.89 -6.46
CA GLU A 155 -21.32 -25.84 -6.89
C GLU A 155 -20.88 -26.49 -8.20
N HIS A 156 -20.76 -27.84 -8.19
CA HIS A 156 -20.48 -28.61 -9.38
C HIS A 156 -21.78 -28.86 -10.16
N LEU A 157 -21.86 -28.28 -11.37
CA LEU A 157 -22.98 -28.48 -12.28
C LEU A 157 -22.85 -29.82 -13.03
N PRO A 158 -23.95 -30.38 -13.58
CA PRO A 158 -23.95 -31.66 -14.29
C PRO A 158 -22.95 -31.76 -15.45
N ASP A 159 -22.57 -30.63 -16.04
CA ASP A 159 -21.65 -30.53 -17.18
C ASP A 159 -20.17 -30.49 -16.77
N GLY A 160 -19.84 -30.74 -15.50
CA GLY A 160 -18.47 -30.66 -14.97
C GLY A 160 -17.96 -29.22 -14.79
N ILE A 161 -18.83 -28.23 -14.95
CA ILE A 161 -18.52 -26.80 -14.74
C ILE A 161 -18.71 -26.47 -13.26
N THR A 162 -17.66 -25.96 -12.61
CA THR A 162 -17.75 -25.42 -11.25
C THR A 162 -18.22 -23.97 -11.29
N SER A 163 -19.32 -23.67 -10.60
CA SER A 163 -19.84 -22.30 -10.47
C SER A 163 -19.73 -21.83 -9.01
N LEU A 164 -19.48 -20.53 -8.81
CA LEU A 164 -19.40 -19.95 -7.48
C LEU A 164 -20.76 -19.36 -7.08
N ARG A 165 -21.39 -19.93 -6.06
CA ARG A 165 -22.63 -19.41 -5.49
C ARG A 165 -22.33 -18.61 -4.23
N THR A 166 -22.78 -17.36 -4.18
CA THR A 166 -22.66 -16.51 -2.99
C THR A 166 -23.84 -16.75 -2.05
N ILE A 167 -23.54 -17.20 -0.84
CA ILE A 167 -24.52 -17.47 0.22
C ILE A 167 -24.43 -16.37 1.26
N THR A 168 -25.58 -15.82 1.64
CA THR A 168 -25.71 -14.71 2.61
C THR A 168 -26.59 -15.06 3.81
N ASP A 169 -27.30 -16.18 3.77
CA ASP A 169 -28.10 -16.68 4.90
C ASP A 169 -27.19 -17.24 5.99
N ARG A 170 -27.45 -16.88 7.24
CA ARG A 170 -26.61 -17.21 8.39
C ARG A 170 -26.44 -18.72 8.56
N ARG A 171 -27.53 -19.50 8.49
CA ARG A 171 -27.47 -20.96 8.68
C ARG A 171 -26.60 -21.61 7.61
N LEU A 172 -26.81 -21.24 6.36
CA LEU A 172 -26.03 -21.75 5.23
C LEU A 172 -24.56 -21.28 5.25
N VAL A 173 -24.29 -20.09 5.77
CA VAL A 173 -22.91 -19.61 6.00
C VAL A 173 -22.23 -20.43 7.11
N GLU A 174 -22.92 -20.70 8.22
CA GLU A 174 -22.39 -21.53 9.31
C GLU A 174 -22.13 -22.97 8.83
N ASP A 175 -23.10 -23.59 8.12
CA ASP A 175 -22.97 -24.93 7.53
C ASP A 175 -21.82 -25.02 6.52
N GLY A 176 -21.72 -24.05 5.60
CA GLY A 176 -20.62 -24.01 4.64
C GLY A 176 -19.26 -23.83 5.30
N CYS A 177 -19.17 -23.01 6.36
CA CYS A 177 -17.94 -22.90 7.15
C CYS A 177 -17.59 -24.22 7.85
N MET A 178 -18.58 -24.95 8.39
CA MET A 178 -18.35 -26.25 9.04
C MET A 178 -17.86 -27.29 8.03
N GLN A 179 -18.48 -27.35 6.85
CA GLN A 179 -18.08 -28.26 5.77
C GLN A 179 -16.68 -27.94 5.25
N GLU A 180 -16.37 -26.66 5.04
CA GLU A 180 -15.06 -26.21 4.58
C GLU A 180 -13.96 -26.48 5.62
N ASN A 181 -14.25 -26.24 6.90
CA ASN A 181 -13.34 -26.60 7.98
C ASN A 181 -13.12 -28.11 8.04
N ALA A 182 -14.18 -28.93 7.98
CA ALA A 182 -14.07 -30.38 7.97
C ALA A 182 -13.21 -30.84 6.77
N ALA A 183 -13.52 -30.38 5.56
CA ALA A 183 -12.74 -30.69 4.36
C ALA A 183 -11.27 -30.25 4.47
N ARG A 184 -10.99 -29.09 5.08
CA ARG A 184 -9.62 -28.60 5.30
C ARG A 184 -8.83 -29.48 6.26
N TYR A 185 -9.45 -29.94 7.34
CA TYR A 185 -8.78 -30.82 8.32
C TYR A 185 -8.76 -32.29 7.87
N ASP A 186 -9.60 -32.67 6.91
CA ASP A 186 -9.72 -34.04 6.40
C ASP A 186 -8.98 -34.28 5.08
N GLN A 187 -8.19 -33.30 4.61
CA GLN A 187 -7.41 -33.37 3.36
C GLN A 187 -6.48 -34.59 3.27
N THR A 188 -6.09 -35.15 4.42
CA THR A 188 -5.20 -36.31 4.50
C THR A 188 -5.96 -37.64 4.50
N GLN A 189 -7.28 -37.64 4.69
CA GLN A 189 -8.14 -38.83 4.55
C GLN A 189 -8.84 -38.86 3.19
N ALA A 190 -9.27 -37.70 2.67
CA ALA A 190 -10.06 -37.59 1.44
C ALA A 190 -9.55 -36.44 0.54
N PRO A 191 -9.66 -36.57 -0.81
CA PRO A 191 -10.19 -37.71 -1.55
C PRO A 191 -9.21 -38.90 -1.67
N TYR A 192 -7.93 -38.69 -1.36
CA TYR A 192 -6.91 -39.74 -1.39
C TYR A 192 -6.30 -39.87 0.00
N THR A 193 -6.50 -41.03 0.62
CA THR A 193 -6.00 -41.31 1.96
C THR A 193 -4.47 -41.42 1.94
N THR A 194 -3.82 -40.61 2.76
CA THR A 194 -2.36 -40.70 2.97
C THR A 194 -2.03 -41.93 3.83
N PRO A 195 -0.85 -42.57 3.65
CA PRO A 195 -0.53 -43.82 4.35
C PRO A 195 -0.71 -43.78 5.88
N PRO A 196 -0.34 -42.71 6.62
CA PRO A 196 -0.58 -42.63 8.07
C PRO A 196 -2.06 -42.52 8.46
N MET A 197 -2.91 -42.06 7.54
CA MET A 197 -4.35 -41.92 7.73
C MET A 197 -5.13 -43.17 7.26
N ALA A 198 -4.44 -44.16 6.70
CA ALA A 198 -5.01 -45.46 6.37
C ALA A 198 -4.86 -46.45 7.54
N LYS A 199 -5.76 -47.43 7.63
CA LYS A 199 -5.58 -48.57 8.55
C LYS A 199 -4.47 -49.49 8.04
N PRO A 200 -3.64 -50.08 8.94
CA PRO A 200 -3.79 -50.08 10.40
C PRO A 200 -3.15 -48.86 11.13
N LEU A 201 -2.28 -48.10 10.46
CA LEU A 201 -1.52 -47.00 11.09
C LEU A 201 -2.41 -45.96 11.78
N TYR A 202 -3.49 -45.55 11.13
CA TYR A 202 -4.41 -44.58 11.72
C TYR A 202 -4.95 -45.08 13.06
N SER A 203 -5.44 -46.31 13.14
CA SER A 203 -5.97 -46.89 14.39
C SER A 203 -4.90 -47.18 15.44
N GLU A 204 -3.65 -47.39 15.04
CA GLU A 204 -2.55 -47.64 15.98
C GLU A 204 -2.04 -46.33 16.60
N PHE A 205 -2.01 -45.25 15.82
CA PHE A 205 -1.49 -43.96 16.26
C PHE A 205 -2.59 -42.93 16.59
N THR A 206 -3.87 -43.34 16.59
CA THR A 206 -5.00 -42.54 17.08
C THR A 206 -5.85 -43.37 18.06
N GLY A 207 -6.28 -42.75 19.17
CA GLY A 207 -7.01 -43.43 20.25
C GLY A 207 -6.15 -43.72 21.48
N ASP A 208 -6.61 -44.63 22.33
CA ASP A 208 -6.06 -44.83 23.69
C ASP A 208 -4.60 -45.32 23.71
N ASN A 209 -4.18 -46.07 22.68
CA ASN A 209 -2.82 -46.63 22.59
C ASN A 209 -1.84 -45.73 21.83
N ALA A 210 -2.27 -44.54 21.38
CA ALA A 210 -1.47 -43.68 20.51
C ALA A 210 -0.13 -43.28 21.12
N GLU A 211 -0.12 -42.94 22.42
CA GLU A 211 1.09 -42.55 23.15
C GLU A 211 2.07 -43.73 23.26
N ILE A 212 1.57 -44.91 23.65
CA ILE A 212 2.36 -46.13 23.81
C ILE A 212 3.02 -46.52 22.48
N ASN A 213 2.26 -46.48 21.39
CA ASN A 213 2.74 -46.82 20.06
C ASN A 213 3.73 -45.79 19.53
N SER A 214 3.51 -44.50 19.79
CA SER A 214 4.45 -43.43 19.45
C SER A 214 5.79 -43.59 20.18
N LEU A 215 5.78 -43.90 21.47
CA LEU A 215 7.00 -44.16 22.24
C LEU A 215 7.72 -45.43 21.76
N ALA A 216 6.96 -46.52 21.54
CA ALA A 216 7.53 -47.75 20.99
C ALA A 216 8.19 -47.52 19.63
N LEU A 217 7.61 -46.67 18.77
CA LEU A 217 8.16 -46.32 17.46
C LEU A 217 9.48 -45.57 17.63
N LEU A 218 9.50 -44.53 18.46
CA LEU A 218 10.67 -43.69 18.70
C LEU A 218 11.82 -44.45 19.38
N GLU A 219 11.51 -45.46 20.19
CA GLU A 219 12.48 -46.37 20.81
C GLU A 219 12.92 -47.51 19.87
N GLY A 220 12.28 -47.66 18.70
CA GLY A 220 12.56 -48.74 17.75
C GLY A 220 12.05 -50.12 18.19
N ARG A 221 11.10 -50.16 19.14
CA ARG A 221 10.43 -51.38 19.63
C ARG A 221 9.11 -51.67 18.91
N TYR A 222 8.64 -50.75 18.09
CA TYR A 222 7.40 -50.91 17.33
C TYR A 222 7.55 -51.87 16.16
N THR A 223 6.65 -52.85 16.08
CA THR A 223 6.58 -53.81 14.96
C THR A 223 5.77 -53.21 13.83
N LEU A 224 6.40 -52.96 12.69
CA LEU A 224 5.73 -52.43 11.50
C LEU A 224 4.82 -53.51 10.88
N PRO A 225 3.58 -53.15 10.50
CA PRO A 225 2.70 -54.05 9.75
C PRO A 225 3.29 -54.47 8.39
N ASP A 226 3.09 -55.74 8.02
CA ASP A 226 3.68 -56.34 6.80
C ASP A 226 3.12 -55.74 5.49
N LEU A 227 1.90 -55.18 5.52
CA LEU A 227 1.19 -54.67 4.33
C LEU A 227 1.45 -53.18 4.05
N LEU A 228 2.52 -52.60 4.61
CA LEU A 228 2.85 -51.19 4.37
C LEU A 228 3.60 -51.00 3.05
N ASP A 229 3.38 -49.84 2.42
CA ASP A 229 4.18 -49.46 1.26
C ASP A 229 5.66 -49.25 1.67
N PRO A 230 6.63 -49.55 0.79
CA PRO A 230 8.05 -49.49 1.14
C PRO A 230 8.53 -48.11 1.62
N ALA A 231 7.94 -47.03 1.11
CA ALA A 231 8.33 -45.68 1.47
C ALA A 231 7.87 -45.34 2.90
N THR A 232 6.64 -45.70 3.26
CA THR A 232 6.10 -45.53 4.61
C THR A 232 6.85 -46.41 5.62
N ALA A 233 7.13 -47.68 5.28
CA ALA A 233 7.91 -48.56 6.15
C ALA A 233 9.33 -47.99 6.39
N SER A 234 9.98 -47.50 5.34
CA SER A 234 11.28 -46.85 5.45
C SER A 234 11.19 -45.60 6.33
N PHE A 235 10.21 -44.72 6.13
CA PHE A 235 10.03 -43.52 6.92
C PHE A 235 9.89 -43.84 8.42
N LEU A 236 8.96 -44.75 8.76
CA LEU A 236 8.70 -45.14 10.15
C LEU A 236 9.93 -45.78 10.80
N SER A 237 10.70 -46.59 10.07
CA SER A 237 11.92 -47.20 10.60
C SER A 237 12.99 -46.19 11.05
N HIS A 238 12.96 -44.98 10.48
CA HIS A 238 13.88 -43.88 10.78
C HIS A 238 13.34 -42.89 11.82
N CYS A 239 12.07 -42.98 12.21
CA CYS A 239 11.47 -42.18 13.28
C CYS A 239 11.96 -42.68 14.66
N ARG A 240 13.21 -42.39 15.01
CA ARG A 240 13.83 -42.81 16.28
C ARG A 240 14.39 -41.64 17.06
N PHE A 241 14.47 -41.78 18.37
CA PHE A 241 15.21 -40.82 19.20
C PHE A 241 16.67 -40.74 18.77
N HIS A 242 17.21 -39.52 18.74
CA HIS A 242 18.63 -39.32 18.50
C HIS A 242 19.44 -39.82 19.71
N LYS A 243 20.70 -40.20 19.47
CA LYS A 243 21.63 -40.56 20.56
C LYS A 243 21.79 -39.33 21.47
N GLY A 244 21.54 -39.49 22.77
CA GLY A 244 21.56 -38.39 23.74
C GLY A 244 20.24 -37.64 23.92
N HIS A 245 19.11 -38.16 23.42
CA HIS A 245 17.80 -37.58 23.72
C HIS A 245 17.54 -37.62 25.23
N SER A 246 17.26 -36.45 25.81
CA SER A 246 16.76 -36.31 27.17
C SER A 246 15.31 -35.83 27.09
N PRO A 247 14.32 -36.56 27.64
CA PRO A 247 12.94 -36.14 27.58
C PRO A 247 12.78 -34.82 28.32
N VAL A 248 12.17 -33.83 27.67
CA VAL A 248 11.82 -32.57 28.32
C VAL A 248 10.54 -32.80 29.11
N HIS A 249 10.65 -32.83 30.44
CA HIS A 249 9.47 -32.83 31.31
C HIS A 249 8.76 -31.48 31.20
N LEU A 250 7.80 -31.38 30.27
CA LEU A 250 6.86 -30.26 30.20
C LEU A 250 5.83 -30.42 31.34
N GLN A 251 6.16 -29.92 32.52
CA GLN A 251 5.14 -29.60 33.52
C GLN A 251 4.52 -28.25 33.15
N VAL A 252 3.38 -28.28 32.46
CA VAL A 252 2.56 -27.08 32.29
C VAL A 252 1.82 -26.87 33.62
N SER A 253 2.27 -25.89 34.41
CA SER A 253 1.55 -25.49 35.60
C SER A 253 0.16 -24.97 35.22
N LYS A 254 -0.86 -25.38 35.97
CA LYS A 254 -2.23 -24.87 35.80
C LYS A 254 -2.38 -23.43 36.28
N ASP A 255 -1.36 -22.84 36.89
CA ASP A 255 -1.39 -21.48 37.45
C ASP A 255 -1.27 -20.37 36.40
N ASP A 256 -0.93 -20.70 35.13
CA ASP A 256 -0.79 -19.73 34.02
C ASP A 256 -2.06 -19.58 33.15
N HIS A 257 -3.24 -19.98 33.66
CA HIS A 257 -4.54 -19.75 33.03
C HIS A 257 -5.50 -18.93 33.89
#